data_AF-A0A8K0S3N9-F1
#
_entry.id   AF-A0A8K0S3N9-F1
#
_cell.length_a   1.000
_cell.length_b   1.000
_cell.length_c   1.000
_cell.angle_alpha   90.00
_cell.angle_beta   90.00
_cell.angle_gamma   90.00
#
_symmetry.space_group_name_H-M   'P 1'
#
loop_
_entity.id
_entity.type
_entity.pdbx_description
1 polymer ?
#
loop_
_entity_poly.entity_id
_entity_poly.type
_entity_poly.pdbx_seq_one_letter_code
_entity_poly.pdbx_strand_id
1 'polypeptide(L)'
;MSVQVIRVYLILLFSLALQCQARNGNIREISSIEDVLFSIDPFLLQSAENFQLDFRLSLDVERIRLDLRPTENVDPFGQALHLETDGADELLESWRSSMLQLDQDILLFEGEALLNHKYQGWQRVGRARIAIRRPQPYLFEGFFTLNNDCYHVSLSDEYLKKRDQKHPSPPTSGATHMVVWK
;
A
#
# COMPACT_ATOMS: atom_id res chain seq x y z
N MET A 1 -33.89 36.52 37.05
CA MET A 1 -33.74 35.64 35.87
C MET A 1 -32.45 36.00 35.17
N SER A 2 -31.38 35.22 35.34
CA SER A 2 -30.15 35.34 34.55
C SER A 2 -29.60 33.94 34.34
N VAL A 3 -29.82 33.42 33.13
CA VAL A 3 -29.25 32.16 32.67
C VAL A 3 -27.86 32.48 32.12
N GLN A 4 -26.81 32.09 32.84
CA GLN A 4 -25.45 32.12 32.31
C GLN A 4 -25.18 30.85 31.51
N VAL A 5 -24.75 31.08 30.28
CA VAL A 5 -24.59 30.14 29.19
C VAL A 5 -23.44 29.18 29.46
N ILE A 6 -23.70 27.89 29.30
CA ILE A 6 -22.74 26.78 29.35
C ILE A 6 -21.75 26.95 28.18
N ARG A 7 -20.45 27.05 28.46
CA ARG A 7 -19.38 26.91 27.44
C ARG A 7 -18.93 25.45 27.39
N VAL A 8 -19.38 24.71 26.39
CA VAL A 8 -18.81 23.41 26.02
C VAL A 8 -17.68 23.68 25.03
N TYR A 9 -16.43 23.40 25.42
CA TYR A 9 -15.30 23.35 24.50
C TYR A 9 -15.24 21.94 23.89
N LEU A 10 -15.76 21.79 22.68
CA LEU A 10 -15.56 20.58 21.88
C LEU A 10 -14.20 20.72 21.17
N ILE A 11 -13.14 20.17 21.78
CA ILE A 11 -11.84 20.04 21.11
C ILE A 11 -11.99 18.88 20.11
N LEU A 12 -12.30 19.22 18.86
CA LEU A 12 -12.12 18.33 17.72
C LEU A 12 -10.61 18.12 17.54
N LEU A 13 -10.07 17.09 18.18
CA LEU A 13 -8.81 16.48 17.76
C LEU A 13 -9.07 15.81 16.40
N PHE A 14 -9.07 16.61 15.34
CA PHE A 14 -8.88 16.09 13.99
C PHE A 14 -7.47 15.51 13.99
N SER A 15 -7.37 14.20 14.19
CA SER A 15 -6.17 13.45 13.83
C SER A 15 -5.90 13.80 12.37
N LEU A 16 -4.85 14.58 12.13
CA LEU A 16 -4.24 14.72 10.80
C LEU A 16 -3.60 13.38 10.48
N ALA A 17 -4.44 12.36 10.24
CA ALA A 17 -3.99 11.21 9.50
C ALA A 17 -3.59 11.76 8.14
N LEU A 18 -2.28 11.76 7.86
CA LEU A 18 -1.78 11.99 6.52
C LEU A 18 -2.45 10.92 5.65
N GLN A 19 -3.50 11.34 4.96
CA GLN A 19 -4.17 10.51 3.98
C GLN A 19 -3.19 10.36 2.83
N CYS A 20 -2.77 9.12 2.59
CA CYS A 20 -1.98 8.82 1.43
C CYS A 20 -2.87 9.01 0.21
N GLN A 21 -2.62 10.07 -0.56
CA GLN A 21 -3.38 10.36 -1.76
C GLN A 21 -2.55 9.92 -2.97
N ALA A 22 -3.03 8.89 -3.67
CA ALA A 22 -2.39 8.31 -4.86
C ALA A 22 -2.58 9.17 -6.12
N ARG A 23 -3.43 10.20 -6.07
CA ARG A 23 -3.63 11.12 -7.19
C ARG A 23 -2.31 11.76 -7.60
N ASN A 24 -2.00 11.78 -8.90
CA ASN A 24 -0.85 12.36 -9.64
C ASN A 24 -0.37 13.76 -9.18
N GLY A 25 -0.07 13.91 -7.89
CA GLY A 25 0.71 14.99 -7.32
C GLY A 25 2.16 14.81 -7.75
N ASN A 26 3.02 15.72 -7.29
CA ASN A 26 4.42 15.68 -7.65
C ASN A 26 5.08 14.37 -7.19
N ILE A 27 5.15 13.34 -8.06
CA ILE A 27 5.98 12.15 -7.85
C ILE A 27 7.43 12.64 -7.83
N ARG A 28 8.05 12.52 -6.65
CA ARG A 28 9.39 13.01 -6.35
C ARG A 28 10.44 11.96 -6.65
N GLU A 29 10.09 10.69 -6.42
CA GLU A 29 11.04 9.59 -6.50
C GLU A 29 10.37 8.31 -7.01
N ILE A 30 11.13 7.50 -7.73
CA ILE A 30 10.74 6.15 -8.16
C ILE A 30 11.92 5.20 -7.97
N SER A 31 11.62 3.99 -7.48
CA SER A 31 12.60 2.93 -7.26
C SER A 31 12.05 1.58 -7.72
N SER A 32 12.94 0.63 -7.99
CA SER A 32 12.56 -0.76 -8.22
C SER A 32 12.51 -1.50 -6.88
N ILE A 33 11.68 -2.55 -6.80
CA ILE A 33 11.65 -3.46 -5.65
C ILE A 33 12.60 -4.64 -5.91
N GLU A 34 13.43 -4.94 -4.91
CA GLU A 34 14.42 -6.01 -4.94
C GLU A 34 14.25 -6.94 -3.73
N ASP A 35 14.84 -8.14 -3.82
CA ASP A 35 14.93 -9.11 -2.72
C ASP A 35 13.58 -9.42 -2.04
N VAL A 36 12.51 -9.58 -2.83
CA VAL A 36 11.17 -9.89 -2.33
C VAL A 36 11.15 -11.29 -1.72
N LEU A 37 10.78 -11.37 -0.44
CA LEU A 37 10.74 -12.61 0.33
C LEU A 37 9.43 -12.68 1.13
N PHE A 38 8.70 -13.78 0.94
CA PHE A 38 7.53 -14.12 1.76
C PHE A 38 7.97 -15.04 2.89
N SER A 39 7.46 -14.82 4.10
CA SER A 39 7.74 -15.71 5.25
C SER A 39 7.04 -17.07 5.17
N ILE A 40 6.08 -17.20 4.25
CA ILE A 40 5.35 -18.43 3.95
C ILE A 40 5.39 -18.69 2.44
N ASP A 41 5.01 -19.90 2.04
CA ASP A 41 4.78 -20.18 0.62
C ASP A 41 3.63 -19.30 0.10
N PRO A 42 3.84 -18.49 -0.96
CA PRO A 42 2.79 -17.65 -1.54
C PRO A 42 1.52 -18.39 -1.99
N PHE A 43 1.58 -19.70 -2.28
CA PHE A 43 0.39 -20.50 -2.55
C PHE A 43 -0.55 -20.62 -1.33
N LEU A 44 -0.04 -20.42 -0.12
CA LEU A 44 -0.77 -20.54 1.14
C LEU A 44 -1.34 -19.19 1.63
N LEU A 45 -1.11 -18.09 0.92
CA LEU A 45 -1.54 -16.73 1.31
C LEU A 45 -3.04 -16.63 1.61
N GLN A 46 -3.87 -17.38 0.89
CA GLN A 46 -5.33 -17.33 1.04
C GLN A 46 -5.82 -17.88 2.39
N SER A 47 -5.07 -18.81 2.99
CA SER A 47 -5.42 -19.45 4.27
C SER A 47 -4.54 -18.97 5.42
N ALA A 48 -3.63 -18.02 5.18
CA ALA A 48 -2.73 -17.52 6.19
C ALA A 48 -3.46 -16.53 7.10
N GLU A 49 -3.32 -16.69 8.41
CA GLU A 49 -3.80 -15.69 9.38
C GLU A 49 -2.95 -14.42 9.33
N ASN A 50 -1.63 -14.59 9.18
CA ASN A 50 -0.64 -13.53 9.01
C ASN A 50 0.59 -14.07 8.28
N PHE A 51 1.36 -13.17 7.68
CA PHE A 51 2.66 -13.44 7.09
C PHE A 51 3.50 -12.15 7.01
N GLN A 52 4.79 -12.31 6.74
CA GLN A 52 5.72 -11.20 6.54
C GLN A 52 6.11 -11.13 5.06
N LEU A 53 6.15 -9.91 4.53
CA LEU A 53 6.67 -9.57 3.20
C LEU A 53 7.88 -8.65 3.37
N ASP A 54 9.06 -9.20 3.15
CA ASP A 54 10.33 -8.48 3.22
C ASP A 54 10.79 -8.08 1.81
N PHE A 55 11.28 -6.86 1.63
CA PHE A 55 11.87 -6.39 0.37
C PHE A 55 12.82 -5.19 0.59
N ARG A 56 13.47 -4.76 -0.48
CA ARG A 56 14.31 -3.55 -0.52
C ARG A 56 13.92 -2.67 -1.69
N LEU A 57 14.15 -1.38 -1.57
CA LEU A 57 14.10 -0.46 -2.70
C LEU A 57 15.52 -0.31 -3.25
N SER A 58 15.72 -0.30 -4.57
CA SER A 58 17.08 -0.20 -5.15
C SER A 58 17.85 1.05 -4.69
N LEU A 59 17.13 2.12 -4.35
CA LEU A 59 17.71 3.38 -3.88
C LEU A 59 18.02 3.37 -2.37
N ASP A 60 17.52 2.37 -1.64
CA ASP A 60 17.67 2.26 -0.19
C ASP A 60 18.43 1.00 0.25
N VAL A 61 19.25 1.17 1.27
CA VAL A 61 20.02 0.06 1.87
C VAL A 61 19.23 -0.69 2.95
N GLU A 62 18.15 -0.11 3.45
CA GLU A 62 17.35 -0.69 4.53
C GLU A 62 16.35 -1.70 3.99
N ARG A 63 16.15 -2.78 4.74
CA ARG A 63 15.10 -3.76 4.44
C ARG A 63 13.78 -3.29 5.04
N ILE A 64 12.75 -3.32 4.23
CA ILE A 64 11.37 -3.02 4.61
C ILE A 64 10.68 -4.35 4.87
N ARG A 65 9.91 -4.40 5.95
CA ARG A 65 9.03 -5.53 6.27
C ARG A 65 7.60 -5.06 6.38
N LEU A 66 6.70 -5.78 5.74
CA LEU A 66 5.27 -5.63 5.96
C LEU A 66 4.77 -6.86 6.72
N ASP A 67 4.24 -6.66 7.93
CA ASP A 67 3.56 -7.71 8.68
C ASP A 67 2.08 -7.63 8.33
N LEU A 68 1.61 -8.58 7.52
CA LEU A 68 0.34 -8.53 6.79
C LEU A 68 -0.62 -9.63 7.26
N ARG A 69 -1.92 -9.33 7.20
CA ARG A 69 -3.03 -10.26 7.41
C ARG A 69 -4.12 -10.06 6.35
N PRO A 70 -4.94 -11.07 6.05
CA PRO A 70 -6.06 -10.90 5.13
C PRO A 70 -6.98 -9.76 5.58
N THR A 71 -7.45 -8.95 4.64
CA THR A 71 -8.42 -7.90 4.94
C THR A 71 -9.78 -8.51 5.25
N GLU A 72 -10.30 -8.32 6.46
CA GLU A 72 -11.53 -8.98 6.95
C GLU A 72 -12.85 -8.44 6.35
N ASN A 73 -12.82 -7.33 5.60
CA ASN A 73 -14.00 -6.62 5.08
C ASN A 73 -14.02 -6.48 3.55
N VAL A 74 -13.62 -7.51 2.79
CA VAL A 74 -13.77 -7.48 1.33
C VAL A 74 -15.17 -7.99 0.98
N ASP A 75 -16.08 -7.10 0.61
CA ASP A 75 -17.38 -7.50 0.04
C ASP A 75 -17.15 -8.10 -1.36
N PRO A 76 -17.42 -9.40 -1.59
CA PRO A 76 -17.25 -10.05 -2.89
C PRO A 76 -18.24 -9.54 -3.95
N PHE A 77 -19.25 -8.73 -3.58
CA PHE A 77 -20.22 -8.15 -4.52
C PHE A 77 -20.06 -6.64 -4.75
N GLY A 78 -18.97 -6.05 -4.26
CA GLY A 78 -18.56 -4.69 -4.64
C GLY A 78 -19.48 -3.57 -4.18
N GLN A 79 -20.29 -3.76 -3.13
CA GLN A 79 -21.05 -2.67 -2.52
C GLN A 79 -20.38 -2.18 -1.24
N ALA A 80 -19.64 -1.09 -1.42
CA ALA A 80 -19.13 -0.23 -0.37
C ALA A 80 -18.25 -0.93 0.68
N LEU A 81 -17.03 -1.24 0.26
CA LEU A 81 -15.89 -1.26 1.16
C LEU A 81 -15.86 0.11 1.89
N HIS A 82 -16.11 0.13 3.20
CA HIS A 82 -15.82 1.28 4.06
C HIS A 82 -14.29 1.38 4.21
N LEU A 83 -13.59 1.62 3.10
CA LEU A 83 -12.17 1.89 3.09
C LEU A 83 -11.97 3.34 3.49
N GLU A 84 -11.09 3.55 4.46
CA GLU A 84 -10.56 4.89 4.71
C GLU A 84 -9.97 5.43 3.40
N THR A 85 -10.16 6.72 3.14
CA THR A 85 -9.66 7.44 1.95
C THR A 85 -8.14 7.60 2.04
N ASP A 86 -7.41 6.50 1.83
CA ASP A 86 -5.97 6.39 2.05
C ASP A 86 -5.19 5.80 0.88
N GLY A 87 -5.78 5.84 -0.31
CA GLY A 87 -5.16 5.31 -1.53
C GLY A 87 -5.59 3.88 -1.85
N ALA A 88 -6.20 3.15 -0.90
CA ALA A 88 -6.86 1.87 -1.16
C ALA A 88 -8.00 2.00 -2.19
N ASP A 89 -8.72 3.11 -2.20
CA ASP A 89 -9.80 3.38 -3.16
C ASP A 89 -9.29 3.48 -4.61
N GLU A 90 -8.11 4.06 -4.82
CA GLU A 90 -7.52 4.17 -6.17
C GLU A 90 -7.01 2.81 -6.68
N LEU A 91 -6.50 1.96 -5.78
CA LEU A 91 -6.19 0.55 -6.08
C LEU A 91 -7.45 -0.20 -6.47
N LEU A 92 -8.52 -0.05 -5.69
CA LEU A 92 -9.81 -0.69 -5.95
C LEU A 92 -10.40 -0.21 -7.28
N GLU A 93 -10.34 1.07 -7.62
CA GLU A 93 -10.84 1.59 -8.91
C GLU A 93 -9.97 1.16 -10.11
N SER A 94 -8.64 1.14 -9.93
CA SER A 94 -7.71 0.60 -10.93
C SER A 94 -7.99 -0.87 -11.22
N TRP A 95 -8.28 -1.63 -10.17
CA TRP A 95 -8.62 -3.04 -10.31
C TRP A 95 -10.05 -3.26 -10.74
N ARG A 96 -11.03 -2.44 -10.35
CA ARG A 96 -12.40 -2.45 -10.90
C ARG A 96 -12.39 -2.34 -12.42
N SER A 97 -11.54 -1.47 -12.94
CA SER A 97 -11.34 -1.30 -14.38
C SER A 97 -10.68 -2.53 -15.04
N SER A 98 -9.94 -3.32 -14.26
CA SER A 98 -9.30 -4.58 -14.69
C SER A 98 -10.15 -5.84 -14.39
N MET A 99 -11.12 -5.74 -13.48
CA MET A 99 -11.96 -6.82 -12.89
C MET A 99 -13.12 -7.25 -13.78
N LEU A 100 -13.25 -6.70 -14.99
CA LEU A 100 -14.13 -7.31 -16.00
C LEU A 100 -13.65 -8.72 -16.40
N GLN A 101 -12.47 -9.16 -15.94
CA GLN A 101 -12.02 -10.55 -16.01
C GLN A 101 -11.26 -10.94 -14.71
N LEU A 102 -11.73 -11.99 -14.02
CA LEU A 102 -11.06 -12.80 -12.98
C LEU A 102 -11.10 -12.31 -11.52
N ASP A 103 -12.12 -12.77 -10.80
CA ASP A 103 -12.41 -12.50 -9.38
C ASP A 103 -11.74 -13.49 -8.39
N GLN A 104 -10.74 -14.28 -8.81
CA GLN A 104 -10.10 -15.32 -7.94
C GLN A 104 -8.59 -15.16 -7.72
N ASP A 105 -7.97 -14.24 -8.46
CA ASP A 105 -6.52 -14.14 -8.57
C ASP A 105 -5.91 -13.00 -7.76
N ILE A 106 -6.72 -12.22 -7.04
CA ILE A 106 -6.26 -11.09 -6.24
C ILE A 106 -6.59 -11.34 -4.77
N LEU A 107 -5.58 -11.25 -3.91
CA LEU A 107 -5.73 -11.35 -2.46
C LEU A 107 -5.36 -10.02 -1.81
N LEU A 108 -6.25 -9.50 -0.96
CA LEU A 108 -6.11 -8.21 -0.28
C LEU A 108 -5.59 -8.40 1.14
N PHE A 109 -4.57 -7.63 1.49
CA PHE A 109 -3.93 -7.67 2.81
C PHE A 109 -3.74 -6.26 3.37
N GLU A 110 -3.79 -6.17 4.69
CA GLU A 110 -3.46 -4.96 5.44
C GLU A 110 -2.55 -5.29 6.62
N GLY A 111 -1.83 -4.30 7.12
CA GLY A 111 -0.95 -4.50 8.26
C GLY A 111 0.01 -3.36 8.56
N GLU A 112 1.12 -3.69 9.19
CA GLU A 112 2.12 -2.75 9.69
C GLU A 112 3.36 -2.73 8.80
N ALA A 113 3.99 -1.55 8.66
CA ALA A 113 5.26 -1.39 7.98
C ALA A 113 6.38 -1.18 9.01
N LEU A 114 7.46 -1.95 8.88
CA LEU A 114 8.58 -1.97 9.79
C LEU A 114 9.91 -1.73 9.04
N LEU A 115 10.83 -1.05 9.71
CA LEU A 115 12.22 -0.88 9.28
C LEU A 115 13.16 -1.52 10.29
N ASN A 116 14.22 -2.17 9.79
CA ASN A 116 15.27 -2.72 10.63
C ASN A 116 16.39 -1.70 10.84
N HIS A 117 16.37 -1.02 11.98
CA HIS A 117 17.48 -0.18 12.38
C HIS A 117 18.58 -1.08 12.97
N LYS A 118 19.79 -1.03 12.40
CA LYS A 118 20.93 -1.94 12.68
C LYS A 118 21.15 -2.38 14.14
N TYR A 119 20.79 -1.55 15.12
CA TYR A 119 20.99 -1.82 16.55
C TYR A 119 19.70 -1.93 17.37
N GLN A 120 18.54 -1.63 16.79
CA GLN A 120 17.25 -1.60 17.49
C GLN A 120 16.29 -2.70 17.00
N GLY A 121 16.66 -3.41 15.93
CA GLY A 121 15.82 -4.44 15.32
C GLY A 121 14.66 -3.83 14.52
N TRP A 122 13.64 -4.65 14.29
CA TRP A 122 12.43 -4.23 13.58
C TRP A 122 11.61 -3.26 14.43
N GLN A 123 11.36 -2.07 13.88
CA GLN A 123 10.50 -1.07 14.49
C GLN A 123 9.34 -0.74 13.57
N ARG A 124 8.14 -0.70 14.14
CA ARG A 124 6.95 -0.22 13.43
C ARG A 124 7.09 1.28 13.15
N VAL A 125 7.03 1.63 11.87
CA VAL A 125 7.19 3.02 11.38
C VAL A 125 6.04 3.46 10.49
N GLY A 126 5.10 2.56 10.18
CA GLY A 126 3.90 2.91 9.43
C GLY A 126 2.94 1.75 9.26
N ARG A 127 2.17 1.79 8.18
CA ARG A 127 1.13 0.82 7.82
C ARG A 127 1.24 0.42 6.37
N ALA A 128 0.58 -0.67 5.99
CA ALA A 128 0.54 -1.13 4.62
C ALA A 128 -0.84 -1.69 4.24
N ARG A 129 -1.20 -1.52 2.97
CA ARG A 129 -2.31 -2.20 2.30
C ARG A 129 -1.85 -2.62 0.91
N ILE A 130 -1.83 -3.92 0.68
CA ILE A 130 -1.23 -4.53 -0.50
C ILE A 130 -2.22 -5.55 -1.06
N ALA A 131 -2.36 -5.61 -2.38
CA ALA A 131 -2.83 -6.83 -3.01
C ALA A 131 -1.70 -7.58 -3.67
N ILE A 132 -1.86 -8.89 -3.67
CA ILE A 132 -0.97 -9.83 -4.35
C ILE A 132 -1.76 -10.51 -5.48
N ARG A 133 -1.20 -10.46 -6.69
CA ARG A 133 -1.76 -11.13 -7.87
C ARG A 133 -1.23 -12.56 -7.98
N ARG A 134 -2.11 -13.49 -8.32
CA ARG A 134 -1.85 -14.89 -8.68
C ARG A 134 -2.20 -15.13 -10.16
N PRO A 135 -1.73 -16.25 -10.76
CA PRO A 135 -0.59 -17.08 -10.34
C PRO A 135 0.75 -16.36 -10.58
N GLN A 136 1.87 -17.07 -10.44
CA GLN A 136 3.22 -16.50 -10.57
C GLN A 136 3.42 -15.65 -11.85
N PRO A 137 4.24 -14.58 -11.78
CA PRO A 137 4.98 -14.10 -10.60
C PRO A 137 4.04 -13.44 -9.56
N TYR A 138 4.33 -13.63 -8.27
CA TYR A 138 3.58 -13.00 -7.17
C TYR A 138 3.92 -11.52 -7.05
N LEU A 139 3.46 -10.74 -8.03
CA LEU A 139 3.56 -9.29 -8.03
C LEU A 139 2.52 -8.73 -7.09
N PHE A 140 2.86 -7.61 -6.48
CA PHE A 140 1.99 -6.92 -5.56
C PHE A 140 1.90 -5.44 -5.90
N GLU A 141 0.73 -4.86 -5.61
CA GLU A 141 0.40 -3.45 -5.82
C GLU A 141 -0.26 -2.96 -4.55
N GLY A 142 -0.10 -1.68 -4.22
CA GLY A 142 -0.59 -1.21 -2.93
C GLY A 142 -0.03 0.14 -2.53
N PHE A 143 -0.12 0.42 -1.24
CA PHE A 143 0.67 1.47 -0.62
C PHE A 143 1.16 1.01 0.76
N PHE A 144 2.23 1.66 1.20
CA PHE A 144 2.68 1.60 2.58
C PHE A 144 3.21 2.96 3.00
N THR A 145 3.29 3.18 4.31
CA THR A 145 3.89 4.39 4.87
C THR A 145 5.15 4.04 5.63
N LEU A 146 6.17 4.87 5.53
CA LEU A 146 7.37 4.83 6.37
C LEU A 146 7.62 6.22 6.91
N ASN A 147 7.69 6.39 8.23
CA ASN A 147 8.03 7.67 8.86
C ASN A 147 7.23 8.87 8.31
N ASN A 148 5.92 8.68 8.08
CA ASN A 148 4.97 9.66 7.51
C ASN A 148 5.05 9.93 5.99
N ASP A 149 6.03 9.37 5.28
CA ASP A 149 6.01 9.36 3.82
C ASP A 149 5.13 8.22 3.32
N CYS A 150 4.37 8.47 2.25
CA CYS A 150 3.61 7.43 1.58
C CYS A 150 4.33 6.93 0.33
N TYR A 151 4.36 5.61 0.20
CA TYR A 151 4.97 4.88 -0.89
C TYR A 151 3.88 4.08 -1.57
N HIS A 152 3.77 4.25 -2.88
CA HIS A 152 2.84 3.50 -3.71
C HIS A 152 3.59 2.42 -4.46
N VAL A 153 3.03 1.22 -4.50
CA VAL A 153 3.52 0.12 -5.32
C VAL A 153 2.60 -0.07 -6.50
N SER A 154 3.16 -0.10 -7.70
CA SER A 154 2.40 -0.32 -8.93
C SER A 154 3.17 -1.24 -9.87
N LEU A 155 2.45 -1.91 -10.77
CA LEU A 155 3.09 -2.49 -11.93
C LEU A 155 3.66 -1.38 -12.83
N SER A 156 4.83 -1.62 -13.42
CA SER A 156 5.54 -0.66 -14.27
C SER A 156 4.67 -0.11 -15.39
N ASP A 157 3.86 -0.97 -16.01
CA ASP A 157 3.00 -0.59 -17.13
C ASP A 157 1.81 0.27 -16.67
N GLU A 158 1.26 -0.02 -15.49
CA GLU A 158 0.18 0.78 -14.89
C GLU A 158 0.68 2.15 -14.44
N TYR A 159 1.89 2.20 -13.85
CA TYR A 159 2.56 3.46 -13.56
C TYR A 159 2.79 4.28 -14.82
N LEU A 160 3.33 3.67 -15.89
CA LEU A 160 3.59 4.35 -17.16
C LEU A 160 2.31 4.89 -17.83
N LYS A 161 1.18 4.18 -17.70
CA LYS A 161 -0.13 4.65 -18.21
C LYS A 161 -0.65 5.87 -17.48
N LYS A 162 -0.44 5.94 -16.16
CA LYS A 162 -1.00 6.98 -15.29
C LYS A 162 -0.07 8.18 -15.10
N ARG A 163 1.25 8.00 -15.26
CA ARG A 163 2.22 9.09 -15.04
C ARG A 163 2.07 10.21 -16.07
N ASP A 164 2.23 11.45 -15.62
CA ASP A 164 2.54 12.56 -16.51
C ASP A 164 3.98 12.43 -17.06
N GLN A 165 4.22 12.95 -18.26
CA GLN A 165 5.54 12.93 -18.90
C GLN A 165 6.66 13.57 -18.08
N LYS A 166 6.32 14.53 -17.19
CA LYS A 166 7.26 15.23 -16.29
C LYS A 166 7.75 14.35 -15.13
N HIS A 167 7.06 13.26 -14.81
CA HIS A 167 7.44 12.36 -13.72
C HIS A 167 8.54 11.39 -14.18
N PRO A 168 9.36 10.89 -13.25
CA PRO A 168 10.47 10.00 -13.61
C PRO A 168 9.97 8.70 -14.25
N SER A 169 10.79 8.14 -15.14
CA SER A 169 10.57 6.80 -15.70
C SER A 169 11.02 5.72 -14.71
N PRO A 170 10.45 4.50 -14.78
CA PRO A 170 10.96 3.35 -14.03
C PRO A 170 12.47 3.14 -14.22
N PRO A 171 13.21 2.74 -13.17
CA PRO A 171 14.65 2.48 -13.26
C PRO A 171 15.00 1.31 -14.19
N THR A 172 14.09 0.35 -14.32
CA THR A 172 14.23 -0.83 -15.18
C THR A 172 13.25 -0.74 -16.34
N SER A 173 13.67 -1.17 -17.53
CA SER A 173 12.82 -1.29 -18.73
C SER A 173 12.68 -2.76 -19.13
N GLY A 174 11.61 -3.09 -19.85
CA GLY A 174 11.36 -4.44 -20.34
C GLY A 174 10.07 -5.02 -19.79
N ALA A 175 10.13 -6.27 -19.29
CA ALA A 175 8.96 -6.98 -18.77
C ALA A 175 8.31 -6.24 -17.59
N THR A 176 7.00 -6.46 -17.42
CA THR A 176 6.22 -5.91 -16.30
C THR A 176 6.86 -6.28 -14.96
N HIS A 177 7.17 -5.27 -14.16
CA HIS A 177 7.81 -5.41 -12.84
C HIS A 177 7.17 -4.44 -11.84
N MET A 178 7.52 -4.56 -10.56
CA MET A 178 7.02 -3.66 -9.52
C MET A 178 7.91 -2.43 -9.39
N VAL A 179 7.27 -1.27 -9.27
CA VAL A 179 7.92 0.01 -8.97
C VAL A 179 7.30 0.62 -7.74
N VAL A 180 8.12 1.35 -6.98
CA VAL A 180 7.70 2.11 -5.81
C VAL A 180 7.90 3.59 -6.06
N TRP A 181 6.91 4.41 -5.75
CA TRP A 181 6.96 5.86 -5.96
C TRP A 181 6.33 6.65 -4.80
N LYS A 182 6.80 7.90 -4.58
CA LYS A 182 6.37 8.82 -3.49
C LYS A 182 6.43 10.31 -3.87
#